data_AF-S7N1P2-F1
#
_entry.id   AF-S7N1P2-F1
#
_cell.length_a   1.000
_cell.length_b   1.000
_cell.length_c   1.000
_cell.angle_alpha   90.00
_cell.angle_beta   90.00
_cell.angle_gamma   90.00
#
_symmetry.space_group_name_H-M   'P 1'
#
loop_
_entity.id
_entity.type
_entity.pdbx_description
1 polymer ?
#
loop_
_entity_poly.entity_id
_entity_poly.type
_entity_poly.pdbx_seq_one_letter_code
_entity_poly.pdbx_strand_id
1 'polypeptide(L)'
;MGNFSWALECCTCKTRAIDIVYNASNNEVIRTKTLVKKCTMLTDSTSDEQRYDPTMHWPWPKEGAQLIPEEEEILNKKQSKKTQKKYDEWENQATISSLLEE
;
A
#
# COMPACT_ATOMS: atom_id res chain seq x y z
N MET A 1 4.26 15.57 3.73
CA MET A 1 3.36 14.48 4.17
C MET A 1 1.94 14.86 3.79
N GLY A 2 1.16 13.91 3.29
CA GLY A 2 -0.22 14.10 2.87
C GLY A 2 -1.08 12.91 3.26
N ASN A 3 -2.40 13.07 3.18
CA ASN A 3 -3.33 11.95 3.31
C ASN A 3 -3.65 11.44 1.90
N PHE A 4 -3.31 10.18 1.65
CA PHE A 4 -3.54 9.52 0.38
C PHE A 4 -4.52 8.36 0.60
N SER A 5 -5.40 8.15 -0.38
CA SER A 5 -6.42 7.11 -0.31
C SER A 5 -6.20 6.09 -1.39
N TRP A 6 -6.24 4.82 -1.01
CA TRP A 6 -6.27 3.69 -1.93
C TRP A 6 -7.73 3.26 -2.10
N ALA A 7 -8.29 3.61 -3.25
CA ALA A 7 -9.73 3.49 -3.49
C ALA A 7 -10.21 2.03 -3.56
N LEU A 8 -9.37 1.10 -4.01
CA LEU A 8 -9.73 -0.32 -4.13
C LEU A 8 -10.04 -0.93 -2.76
N GLU A 9 -9.27 -0.56 -1.74
CA GLU A 9 -9.44 -1.06 -0.38
C GLU A 9 -10.20 -0.09 0.53
N CYS A 10 -10.71 1.02 -0.04
CA CYS A 10 -11.36 2.09 0.71
C CYS A 10 -10.56 2.56 1.94
N CYS A 11 -9.23 2.58 1.83
CA CYS A 11 -8.35 2.96 2.92
C CYS A 11 -7.71 4.32 2.68
N THR A 12 -7.30 4.98 3.75
CA THR A 12 -6.61 6.28 3.71
C THR A 12 -5.50 6.26 4.73
N CYS A 13 -4.29 6.56 4.29
CA CYS A 13 -3.08 6.54 5.09
C CYS A 13 -2.33 7.88 4.93
N LYS A 14 -1.61 8.26 5.99
CA LYS A 14 -0.75 9.45 5.96
C LYS A 14 0.63 9.02 5.47
N THR A 15 0.92 9.25 4.19
CA THR A 15 2.20 8.89 3.58
C THR A 15 3.05 10.12 3.25
N ARG A 16 4.34 9.87 3.03
CA ARG A 16 5.28 10.88 2.54
C ARG A 16 5.17 10.92 1.01
N ALA A 17 4.99 12.11 0.45
CA ALA A 17 5.16 12.33 -0.98
C ALA A 17 6.67 12.32 -1.27
N ILE A 18 7.09 11.49 -2.22
CA ILE A 18 8.50 11.31 -2.59
C ILE A 18 8.84 12.30 -3.71
N ASP A 19 8.12 12.21 -4.83
CA ASP A 19 8.45 13.00 -6.00
C ASP A 19 7.23 13.33 -6.87
N ILE A 20 7.31 14.39 -7.67
CA ILE A 20 6.33 14.74 -8.70
C ILE A 20 6.83 14.26 -10.05
N VAL A 21 6.03 13.40 -10.70
CA VAL A 21 6.38 12.75 -11.97
C VAL A 21 5.76 13.48 -13.15
N TYR A 22 4.51 13.95 -13.00
CA TYR A 22 3.77 14.51 -14.12
C TYR A 22 2.81 15.62 -13.70
N ASN A 23 2.67 16.61 -14.59
CA ASN A 23 1.68 17.66 -14.51
C ASN A 23 1.16 17.95 -15.92
N ALA A 24 -0.17 18.07 -16.07
CA ALA A 24 -0.79 18.27 -17.37
C ALA A 24 -0.53 19.67 -17.95
N SER A 25 -0.45 20.70 -17.10
CA SER A 25 -0.46 22.10 -17.57
C SER A 25 0.91 22.72 -17.78
N ASN A 26 1.92 22.33 -17.00
CA ASN A 26 3.26 22.92 -17.08
C ASN A 26 4.33 21.92 -16.61
N ASN A 27 5.33 21.70 -17.46
CA ASN A 27 6.46 20.81 -17.19
C ASN A 27 7.52 21.43 -16.27
N GLU A 28 7.58 22.76 -16.12
CA GLU A 28 8.49 23.40 -15.17
C GLU A 28 8.21 22.97 -13.73
N VAL A 29 6.94 22.74 -13.41
CA VAL A 29 6.47 22.26 -12.09
C VAL A 29 7.10 20.90 -11.74
N ILE A 30 7.33 20.05 -12.74
CA ILE A 30 7.99 18.75 -12.58
C ILE A 30 9.49 18.94 -12.28
N ARG A 31 10.11 19.98 -12.85
CA ARG A 31 11.53 20.29 -12.63
C ARG A 31 11.77 20.91 -11.26
N THR A 32 10.87 21.79 -10.82
CA THR A 32 10.99 22.53 -9.56
C THR A 32 10.38 21.81 -8.36
N LYS A 33 9.75 20.65 -8.58
CA LYS A 33 9.07 19.85 -7.54
C LYS A 33 8.03 20.67 -6.77
N THR A 34 7.30 21.52 -7.49
CA THR A 34 6.26 22.37 -6.91
C THR A 34 4.93 21.62 -6.86
N LEU A 35 4.30 21.53 -5.69
CA LEU A 35 3.02 20.85 -5.54
C LEU A 35 1.86 21.70 -6.05
N VAL A 36 1.10 21.16 -7.00
CA VAL A 36 -0.08 21.79 -7.61
C VAL A 36 -1.23 20.78 -7.61
N LYS A 37 -2.47 21.24 -7.65
CA LYS A 37 -3.64 20.36 -7.72
C LYS A 37 -3.59 19.48 -8.99
N LYS A 38 -3.94 18.19 -8.85
CA LYS A 38 -3.97 17.17 -9.92
C LYS A 38 -2.59 16.80 -10.53
N CYS A 39 -1.49 17.04 -9.84
CA CYS A 39 -0.21 16.47 -10.27
C CYS A 39 -0.13 14.98 -9.92
N THR A 40 0.49 14.19 -10.79
CA THR A 40 0.81 12.78 -10.52
C THR A 40 2.13 12.73 -9.77
N MET A 41 2.14 12.03 -8.64
CA MET A 41 3.28 11.96 -7.72
C MET A 41 3.55 10.52 -7.30
N LEU A 42 4.80 10.25 -6.96
CA LEU A 42 5.23 9.02 -6.29
C LEU A 42 5.04 9.20 -4.78
N THR A 43 4.37 8.23 -4.18
CA THR A 43 4.15 8.14 -2.74
C THR A 43 4.88 6.94 -2.17
N ASP A 44 5.23 7.06 -0.90
CA ASP A 44 5.82 5.97 -0.12
C ASP A 44 4.78 4.86 0.15
N SER A 45 5.09 3.60 -0.19
CA SER A 45 4.20 2.43 -0.07
C SER A 45 4.20 1.81 1.33
N THR A 46 5.23 2.06 2.15
CA THR A 46 5.44 1.35 3.42
C THR A 46 4.26 1.48 4.39
N SER A 47 3.53 2.60 4.38
CA SER A 47 2.37 2.76 5.27
C SER A 47 1.16 1.94 4.84
N ASP A 48 1.02 1.66 3.54
CA ASP A 48 -0.06 0.84 3.02
C ASP A 48 0.26 -0.65 3.22
N GLU A 49 1.51 -1.06 3.01
CA GLU A 49 2.02 -2.41 3.32
C GLU A 49 1.79 -2.78 4.80
N GLN A 50 2.23 -1.92 5.73
CA GLN A 50 2.04 -2.11 7.17
C GLN A 50 0.57 -2.24 7.59
N ARG A 51 -0.35 -1.66 6.83
CA ARG A 51 -1.78 -1.75 7.07
C ARG A 51 -2.37 -3.02 6.46
N TYR A 52 -1.89 -3.42 5.28
CA TYR A 52 -2.39 -4.56 4.55
C TYR A 52 -2.09 -5.88 5.27
N ASP A 53 -0.84 -6.12 5.66
CA ASP A 53 -0.38 -7.35 6.31
C ASP A 53 -1.25 -7.76 7.52
N PRO A 54 -1.53 -6.89 8.52
CA PRO A 54 -2.37 -7.26 9.66
C PRO A 54 -3.85 -7.36 9.31
N THR A 55 -4.32 -6.65 8.27
CA THR A 55 -5.74 -6.64 7.91
C THR A 55 -6.13 -7.92 7.17
N MET A 56 -5.31 -8.33 6.19
CA MET A 56 -5.60 -9.48 5.34
C MET A 56 -4.94 -10.77 5.81
N HIS A 57 -3.97 -10.71 6.74
CA HIS A 57 -3.17 -11.88 7.15
C HIS A 57 -2.47 -12.56 5.96
N TRP A 58 -2.31 -11.83 4.86
CA TRP A 58 -1.61 -12.25 3.66
C TRP A 58 -0.33 -11.42 3.57
N PRO A 59 0.84 -12.03 3.41
CA PRO A 59 2.08 -11.28 3.27
C PRO A 59 2.06 -10.50 1.96
N TRP A 60 2.28 -9.19 2.02
CA TRP A 60 2.56 -8.42 0.81
C TRP A 60 3.76 -9.04 0.09
N PRO A 61 3.69 -9.27 -1.25
CA PRO A 61 4.82 -9.82 -1.99
C PRO A 61 5.96 -8.80 -2.00
N LYS A 62 6.94 -8.98 -1.10
CA LYS A 62 8.19 -8.22 -1.10
C LYS A 62 9.15 -8.89 -2.08
N GLU A 63 9.46 -8.27 -3.21
CA GLU A 63 10.50 -8.78 -4.11
C GLU A 63 11.85 -8.83 -3.37
N GLY A 64 12.37 -10.03 -3.13
CA GLY A 64 13.76 -10.26 -2.72
C GLY A 64 14.13 -9.97 -1.26
N ALA A 65 13.21 -9.50 -0.41
CA ALA A 65 13.47 -9.23 1.01
C ALA A 65 12.78 -10.25 1.92
N GLN A 66 13.55 -10.90 2.81
CA GLN A 66 12.99 -11.70 3.90
C GLN A 66 12.19 -10.77 4.82
N LEU A 67 11.00 -11.20 5.25
CA LEU A 67 10.16 -10.45 6.17
C LEU A 67 10.92 -10.19 7.47
N ILE A 68 10.67 -9.04 8.09
CA ILE A 68 11.27 -8.69 9.38
C ILE A 68 10.66 -9.66 10.42
N PRO A 69 11.43 -10.20 11.38
CA PRO A 69 10.92 -11.19 12.34
C PRO A 69 9.68 -10.73 13.12
N GLU A 70 9.51 -9.41 13.33
CA GLU A 70 8.32 -8.83 13.97
C GLU A 70 7.06 -8.95 13.11
N GLU A 71 7.17 -8.84 11.78
CA GLU A 71 6.05 -8.96 10.83
C GLU A 71 5.59 -10.42 10.70
N GLU A 72 6.54 -11.36 10.69
CA GLU A 72 6.25 -12.81 10.68
C GLU A 72 5.56 -13.28 11.97
N GLU A 73 5.93 -12.72 13.12
CA GLU A 73 5.27 -13.00 14.40
C GLU A 73 3.84 -12.48 14.46
N ILE A 74 3.51 -11.40 13.75
CA ILE A 74 2.15 -10.87 13.69
C ILE A 74 1.26 -11.75 12.80
N LEU A 75 1.78 -12.22 11.67
CA LEU A 75 1.08 -13.11 10.74
C LEU A 75 0.80 -14.50 11.34
N ASN A 76 1.75 -15.06 12.09
CA ASN A 76 1.65 -16.43 12.62
C ASN A 76 0.82 -16.56 13.91
N LYS A 77 0.15 -15.50 14.36
CA LYS A 77 -0.71 -15.55 15.56
C LYS A 77 -1.88 -16.48 15.33
N LYS A 78 -2.06 -17.45 16.25
CA LYS A 78 -3.22 -18.35 16.24
C LYS A 78 -4.51 -17.54 16.41
N GLN A 79 -5.31 -17.50 15.35
CA GLN A 79 -6.61 -16.85 15.34
C GLN A 79 -7.74 -17.79 15.80
N SER A 80 -8.89 -17.19 16.12
CA SER A 80 -10.12 -17.94 16.39
C SER A 80 -10.68 -18.57 15.12
N LYS A 81 -11.35 -19.71 15.24
CA LYS A 81 -11.97 -20.44 14.12
C LYS A 81 -12.92 -19.57 13.27
N LYS A 82 -13.59 -18.60 13.90
CA LYS A 82 -14.47 -17.64 13.20
C LYS A 82 -13.69 -16.65 12.34
N THR A 83 -12.54 -16.19 12.84
CA THR A 83 -11.68 -15.24 12.13
C THR A 83 -11.00 -15.93 10.95
N GLN A 84 -10.57 -17.19 11.12
CA GLN A 84 -9.99 -18.00 10.04
C GLN A 84 -10.92 -18.11 8.83
N LYS A 85 -12.18 -18.50 9.06
CA LYS A 85 -13.19 -18.60 7.99
C LYS A 85 -13.37 -17.27 7.22
N LYS A 86 -13.23 -16.14 7.92
CA LYS A 86 -13.31 -14.81 7.31
C LYS A 86 -12.11 -14.51 6.41
N TYR A 87 -10.92 -14.95 6.79
CA TYR A 87 -9.72 -14.83 5.95
C TYR A 87 -9.83 -15.72 4.70
N ASP A 88 -10.32 -16.96 4.85
CA ASP A 88 -10.56 -17.84 3.70
C ASP A 88 -11.56 -17.22 2.70
N GLU A 89 -12.58 -16.49 3.20
CA GLU A 89 -13.53 -15.76 2.36
C GLU A 89 -12.89 -14.56 1.65
N TRP A 90 -11.94 -13.86 2.29
CA TRP A 90 -11.23 -12.72 1.71
C TRP A 90 -10.12 -13.10 0.74
N GLU A 91 -9.46 -14.24 0.92
CA GLU A 91 -8.44 -14.77 0.00
C GLU A 91 -8.99 -14.91 -1.43
N ASN A 92 -10.26 -15.31 -1.55
CA ASN A 92 -10.95 -15.43 -2.84
C ASN A 92 -11.20 -14.08 -3.55
N GLN A 93 -11.12 -12.95 -2.83
CA GLN A 93 -11.34 -11.60 -3.36
C GLN A 93 -10.03 -10.81 -3.51
N ALA A 94 -8.95 -11.28 -2.90
CA ALA A 94 -7.66 -10.60 -2.84
C ALA A 94 -6.82 -10.84 -4.10
N THR A 95 -7.32 -10.42 -5.27
CA THR A 95 -6.52 -10.39 -6.50
C THR A 95 -5.92 -9.00 -6.68
N ILE A 96 -4.62 -8.87 -6.45
CA ILE A 96 -3.87 -7.63 -6.71
C ILE A 96 -3.52 -7.61 -8.20
N SER A 97 -3.63 -6.43 -8.81
CA SER A 97 -3.21 -6.23 -10.20
C SER A 97 -1.69 -6.29 -10.30
N SER A 98 -1.15 -6.99 -11.30
CA SER A 98 0.31 -7.14 -11.51
C SER A 98 1.06 -5.80 -11.54
N LEU A 99 0.44 -4.73 -12.03
CA LEU A 99 1.01 -3.37 -12.05
C LEU A 99 1.27 -2.76 -10.66
N LEU A 100 0.70 -3.29 -9.58
CA LEU A 100 0.95 -2.86 -8.21
C LEU A 100 2.04 -3.70 -7.52
N GLU A 101 2.42 -4.82 -8.13
CA GLU A 101 3.52 -5.67 -7.64
C GLU A 101 4.89 -5.22 -8.16
N GLU A 102 4.92 -4.43 -9.25
CA GLU A 102 6.12 -3.79 -9.84
C GLU A 102 6.51 -2.49 -9.11
#